data_AF-A0A7V0Y5F7-F1
#
_entry.id   AF-A0A7V0Y5F7-F1
#
_cell.length_a   1.000
_cell.length_b   1.000
_cell.length_c   1.000
_cell.angle_alpha   90.00
_cell.angle_beta   90.00
_cell.angle_gamma   90.00
#
_symmetry.space_group_name_H-M   'P 1'
#
loop_
_entity.id
_entity.type
_entity.pdbx_description
1 polymer ?
#
loop_
_entity_poly.entity_id
_entity_poly.type
_entity_poly.pdbx_seq_one_letter_code
_entity_poly.pdbx_strand_id
1 'polypeptide(L)'
;MRGLKRQRRRSDRASLDVASSPKAVAILRRALEDPDFEVRYNGAVGLAEIFNEAGWRPSMEGFKSDESKYVSHWSERLRNQ
;
A
#
# COMPACT_ATOMS: atom_id res chain seq x y z
N MET A 1 -23.08 14.36 41.49
CA MET A 1 -21.70 14.17 41.00
C MET A 1 -21.76 13.46 39.65
N ARG A 2 -21.68 14.21 38.55
CA ARG A 2 -21.73 13.73 37.16
C ARG A 2 -20.46 14.16 36.46
N GLY A 3 -19.91 13.31 35.59
CA GLY A 3 -19.00 13.76 34.55
C GLY A 3 -17.72 12.95 34.45
N LEU A 4 -17.77 11.96 33.55
CA LEU A 4 -16.64 11.34 32.90
C LEU A 4 -15.54 12.36 32.58
N LYS A 5 -14.32 12.15 33.06
CA LYS A 5 -13.11 12.68 32.42
C LYS A 5 -12.00 11.62 32.38
N ARG A 6 -12.36 10.41 31.94
CA ARG A 6 -11.40 9.50 31.30
C ARG A 6 -11.20 10.01 29.87
N GLN A 7 -10.32 10.99 29.66
CA GLN A 7 -9.62 11.24 28.40
C GLN A 7 -8.40 12.10 28.71
N ARG A 8 -7.41 11.46 29.35
CA ARG A 8 -6.08 12.03 29.53
C ARG A 8 -5.32 11.77 28.23
N ARG A 9 -5.32 12.78 27.37
CA ARG A 9 -4.45 13.01 26.20
C ARG A 9 -3.44 11.86 25.95
N ARG A 10 -3.83 10.87 25.15
CA ARG A 10 -2.92 10.00 24.39
C ARG A 10 -2.99 10.45 22.93
N SER A 11 -2.56 11.68 22.68
CA SER A 11 -2.60 12.27 21.35
C SER A 11 -1.23 12.82 20.98
N ASP A 12 -0.19 12.02 21.22
CA ASP A 12 1.17 12.24 20.71
C ASP A 12 1.60 11.05 19.83
N ARG A 13 0.73 10.69 18.86
CA ARG A 13 1.06 9.76 17.77
C ARG A 13 0.18 10.05 16.55
N ALA A 14 0.08 11.31 16.15
CA ALA A 14 -0.73 11.73 15.00
C ALA A 14 0.05 12.59 14.00
N SER A 15 1.37 12.35 13.86
CA SER A 15 2.21 13.16 12.97
C SER A 15 3.26 12.34 12.20
N LEU A 16 2.90 11.17 11.67
CA LEU A 16 3.76 10.45 10.72
C LEU A 16 2.97 9.69 9.64
N ASP A 17 1.84 10.22 9.17
CA ASP A 17 1.00 9.50 8.18
C ASP A 17 0.77 10.25 6.86
N VAL A 18 1.03 11.57 6.78
CA VAL A 18 0.59 12.37 5.61
C VAL A 18 1.64 12.54 4.51
N ALA A 19 2.94 12.36 4.80
CA ALA A 19 4.00 12.72 3.85
C ALA A 19 4.60 11.54 3.07
N SER A 20 4.51 10.31 3.59
CA SER A 20 5.18 9.16 2.97
C SER A 20 4.32 8.44 1.93
N SER A 21 2.99 8.51 2.03
CA SER A 21 2.09 7.68 1.22
C SER A 21 1.90 8.13 -0.23
N PRO A 22 1.70 9.43 -0.56
CA PRO A 22 1.38 9.81 -1.94
C PRO A 22 2.55 9.62 -2.90
N LYS A 23 3.76 9.96 -2.45
CA LYS A 23 4.97 9.84 -3.27
C LYS A 23 5.39 8.39 -3.45
N ALA A 24 5.31 7.58 -2.40
CA ALA A 24 5.61 6.15 -2.48
C ALA A 24 4.62 5.44 -3.41
N VAL A 25 3.32 5.75 -3.30
CA VAL A 25 2.29 5.23 -4.20
C VAL A 25 2.55 5.60 -5.66
N ALA A 26 2.94 6.85 -5.95
CA ALA A 26 3.26 7.27 -7.31
C ALA A 26 4.49 6.53 -7.90
N ILE A 27 5.52 6.29 -7.08
CA ILE A 27 6.71 5.53 -7.48
C ILE A 27 6.34 4.07 -7.75
N LEU A 28 5.59 3.45 -6.84
CA LEU A 28 5.20 2.03 -6.98
C LEU A 28 4.23 1.81 -8.14
N ARG A 29 3.34 2.77 -8.42
CA ARG A 29 2.50 2.75 -9.63
C ARG A 29 3.36 2.65 -10.89
N ARG A 30 4.42 3.45 -10.97
CA ARG A 30 5.35 3.42 -12.11
C ARG A 30 6.16 2.13 -12.14
N ALA A 31 6.49 1.57 -10.98
CA ALA A 31 7.17 0.29 -10.90
C ALA A 31 6.34 -0.86 -11.49
N LEU A 32 5.00 -0.82 -11.38
CA LEU A 32 4.12 -1.83 -12.02
C LEU A 32 4.17 -1.82 -13.55
N GLU A 33 4.63 -0.73 -14.17
CA GLU A 33 4.72 -0.56 -15.64
C GLU A 33 6.15 -0.71 -16.15
N ASP A 34 7.10 -1.05 -15.27
CA ASP A 34 8.51 -1.15 -15.62
C ASP A 34 8.79 -2.36 -16.52
N PRO A 35 9.67 -2.28 -17.53
CA PRO A 35 10.04 -3.43 -18.35
C PRO A 35 10.68 -4.58 -17.54
N ASP A 36 11.31 -4.27 -16.41
CA ASP A 36 11.94 -5.26 -15.55
C ASP A 36 10.91 -5.97 -14.65
N PHE A 37 10.91 -7.32 -14.71
CA PHE A 37 10.00 -8.15 -13.93
C PHE A 37 10.19 -7.99 -12.42
N GLU A 38 11.43 -7.91 -11.95
CA GLU A 38 11.71 -7.74 -10.51
C GLU A 38 11.21 -6.39 -10.02
N VAL A 39 11.31 -5.35 -10.86
CA VAL A 39 10.77 -4.02 -10.54
C VAL A 39 9.25 -4.06 -10.43
N ARG A 40 8.54 -4.72 -11.36
CA ARG A 40 7.08 -4.89 -11.28
C ARG A 40 6.65 -5.67 -10.04
N TYR A 41 7.35 -6.75 -9.73
CA TYR A 41 7.11 -7.55 -8.52
C TYR A 41 7.28 -6.72 -7.25
N ASN A 42 8.38 -5.96 -7.14
CA ASN A 42 8.63 -5.08 -6.01
C ASN A 42 7.56 -3.97 -5.90
N GLY A 43 7.06 -3.47 -7.04
CA GLY A 43 5.93 -2.56 -7.11
C GLY A 43 4.68 -3.15 -6.45
N ALA A 44 4.28 -4.36 -6.84
CA ALA A 44 3.11 -5.04 -6.30
C ALA A 44 3.25 -5.37 -4.80
N VAL A 45 4.42 -5.83 -4.36
CA VAL A 45 4.70 -6.09 -2.94
C VAL A 45 4.65 -4.80 -2.13
N GLY A 46 5.28 -3.72 -2.61
CA GLY A 46 5.28 -2.43 -1.93
C GLY A 46 3.89 -1.84 -1.77
N LEU A 47 3.01 -2.00 -2.77
CA LEU A 47 1.62 -1.57 -2.67
C LEU A 47 0.85 -2.39 -1.62
N ALA A 48 1.06 -3.71 -1.56
CA ALA A 48 0.46 -4.54 -0.52
C ALA A 48 0.85 -4.09 0.91
N GLU A 49 2.10 -3.67 1.11
CA GLU A 49 2.58 -3.15 2.39
C GLU A 49 1.96 -1.79 2.72
N ILE A 50 1.89 -0.86 1.75
CA ILE A 50 1.31 0.48 1.97
C ILE A 50 -0.17 0.40 2.30
N PHE A 51 -0.93 -0.44 1.59
CA PHE A 51 -2.36 -0.62 1.82
C PHE A 51 -2.65 -1.63 2.93
N ASN A 52 -1.62 -2.25 3.52
CA ASN A 52 -1.74 -3.31 4.52
C ASN A 52 -2.68 -4.45 4.07
N GLU A 53 -2.64 -4.78 2.77
CA GLU A 53 -3.46 -5.81 2.11
C GLU A 53 -2.62 -7.08 1.88
N ALA A 54 -2.35 -7.82 2.96
CA ALA A 54 -1.50 -9.02 2.91
C ALA A 54 -2.00 -10.10 1.93
N GLY A 55 -3.31 -10.16 1.65
CA GLY A 55 -3.89 -11.09 0.67
C GLY A 55 -3.51 -10.78 -0.79
N TRP A 56 -3.06 -9.56 -1.07
CA TRP A 56 -2.60 -9.11 -2.38
C TRP A 56 -1.09 -8.96 -2.47
N ARG A 57 -0.36 -9.47 -1.47
CA ARG A 57 1.09 -9.54 -1.49
C ARG A 57 1.52 -10.81 -2.22
N PRO A 58 1.93 -10.74 -3.50
CA PRO A 58 2.24 -11.94 -4.26
C PRO A 58 3.53 -12.59 -3.76
N SER A 59 3.61 -13.91 -3.87
CA SER A 59 4.92 -14.59 -3.95
C SER A 59 5.52 -14.37 -5.33
N MET A 60 6.85 -14.51 -5.47
CA MET A 60 7.49 -14.33 -6.78
C MET A 60 6.96 -15.30 -7.84
N GLU A 61 6.76 -16.57 -7.50
CA GLU A 61 6.12 -17.55 -8.40
C GLU A 61 4.65 -17.21 -8.69
N GLY A 62 3.90 -16.77 -7.68
CA GLY A 62 2.50 -16.37 -7.85
C GLY A 62 2.35 -15.16 -8.77
N PHE A 63 3.23 -14.17 -8.62
CA PHE A 63 3.29 -12.99 -9.49
C PHE A 63 3.66 -13.39 -10.92
N LYS A 64 4.64 -14.27 -11.09
CA LYS A 64 5.06 -14.76 -12.41
C LYS A 64 3.95 -15.53 -13.13
N SER A 65 3.17 -16.30 -12.39
CA SER A 65 2.08 -17.10 -12.94
C SER A 65 0.88 -16.26 -13.36
N ASP A 66 0.62 -15.14 -12.68
CA ASP A 66 -0.59 -14.34 -12.90
C ASP A 66 -0.34 -12.85 -12.65
N GLU A 67 0.63 -12.30 -13.38
CA GLU A 67 1.10 -10.92 -13.20
C GLU A 67 -0.05 -9.91 -13.39
N SER A 68 -0.83 -10.12 -14.46
CA SER A 68 -1.96 -9.29 -14.85
C SER A 68 -3.00 -9.15 -13.76
N LYS A 69 -3.25 -10.20 -12.96
CA LYS A 69 -4.19 -10.15 -11.83
C LYS A 69 -3.74 -9.13 -10.79
N TYR A 70 -2.47 -9.17 -10.37
CA TYR A 70 -1.96 -8.24 -9.36
C TYR A 70 -1.86 -6.82 -9.91
N VAL A 71 -1.36 -6.66 -11.13
CA VAL A 71 -1.24 -5.35 -11.78
C VAL A 71 -2.62 -4.70 -11.97
N SER A 72 -3.64 -5.47 -12.37
CA SER A 72 -5.01 -4.97 -12.55
C SER A 72 -5.65 -4.58 -11.21
N HIS A 73 -5.52 -5.43 -10.18
CA HIS A 73 -6.00 -5.11 -8.83
C HIS A 73 -5.43 -3.79 -8.33
N TRP A 74 -4.10 -3.64 -8.42
CA TRP A 74 -3.44 -2.42 -7.97
C TRP A 74 -3.79 -1.20 -8.83
N SER A 75 -3.90 -1.36 -10.15
CA SER A 75 -4.30 -0.27 -11.05
C SER A 75 -5.72 0.23 -10.73
N GLU A 76 -6.64 -0.67 -10.44
CA GLU A 76 -8.00 -0.33 -10.02
C GLU A 76 -8.00 0.34 -8.63
N ARG A 77 -7.26 -0.22 -7.67
CA ARG A 77 -7.11 0.33 -6.33
C ARG A 77 -6.55 1.75 -6.33
N LEU A 78 -5.62 2.04 -7.24
CA LEU A 78 -5.02 3.37 -7.41
C LEU A 78 -5.92 4.35 -8.15
N ARG A 79 -6.82 3.86 -9.00
CA ARG A 79 -7.83 4.67 -9.68
C ARG A 79 -8.97 5.09 -8.73
N ASN A 80 -9.31 4.23 -7.78
CA ASN A 80 -10.44 4.41 -6.87
C ASN A 80 -10.05 5.09 -5.52
N GLN A 81 -8.88 5.70 -5.44
CA GLN A 81 -8.39 6.45 -4.28
C GLN A 81 -8.76 7.92 -4.32
#